data_AF-A0A8T6ZRT4-F1
#
_entry.id   AF-A0A8T6ZRT4-F1
#
_cell.length_a   1.000
_cell.length_b   1.000
_cell.length_c   1.000
_cell.angle_alpha   90.00
_cell.angle_beta   90.00
_cell.angle_gamma   90.00
#
_symmetry.space_group_name_H-M   'P 1'
#
loop_
_entity.id
_entity.type
_entity.pdbx_description
1 polymer ?
#
loop_
_entity_poly.entity_id
_entity_poly.type
_entity_poly.pdbx_seq_one_letter_code
_entity_poly.pdbx_strand_id
1 'polypeptide(L)' 'AVVRGDQSVPAISAASILAKVCRDRLMRRWHRRFPVYGFDQHKGYPTRAHIAALAAHGPCPIHRRTFGPVRDCLEVAS' A
#
# COMPACT_ATOMS: atom_id res chain seq x y z
N ALA A 1 -24.65 7.11 0.25
CA ALA A 1 -23.25 7.47 0.54
C ALA A 1 -23.11 8.99 0.47
N VAL A 2 -22.31 9.62 1.34
CA VAL A 2 -22.01 11.06 1.27
C VAL A 2 -20.74 11.26 0.46
N VAL A 3 -20.84 11.93 -0.69
CA VAL A 3 -19.67 12.21 -1.55
C VAL A 3 -18.76 13.21 -0.85
N ARG A 4 -17.47 12.88 -0.70
CA ARG A 4 -16.47 13.69 0.05
C ARG A 4 -16.91 14.02 1.48
N GLY A 5 -17.59 13.06 2.13
CA GLY A 5 -18.11 13.25 3.48
C GLY A 5 -17.05 13.54 4.54
N ASP A 6 -15.79 13.20 4.30
CA ASP A 6 -14.64 13.55 5.15
C ASP A 6 -14.37 15.07 5.22
N GLN A 7 -14.82 15.84 4.23
CA GLN A 7 -14.69 17.29 4.17
C GLN A 7 -15.87 18.03 4.82
N SER A 8 -17.01 17.37 4.97
CA SER A 8 -18.28 18.02 5.37
C SER A 8 -18.94 17.41 6.61
N VAL A 9 -18.56 16.20 7.03
CA VAL A 9 -19.16 15.49 8.16
C VAL A 9 -18.08 15.16 9.20
N PRO A 10 -18.14 15.74 10.42
CA PRO A 10 -17.11 15.56 11.45
C PRO A 10 -16.82 14.09 11.80
N ALA A 11 -17.85 13.25 11.90
CA ALA A 11 -17.68 11.83 12.19
C ALA A 11 -16.92 11.08 11.08
N ILE A 12 -17.16 11.42 9.81
CA ILE A 12 -16.48 10.81 8.66
C ILE A 12 -15.03 11.29 8.59
N SER A 13 -14.78 12.56 8.93
CA SER A 13 -13.43 13.12 9.06
C SER A 13 -12.61 12.41 10.16
N ALA A 14 -13.20 12.23 11.36
CA ALA A 14 -12.55 11.50 12.44
C ALA A 14 -12.23 10.04 12.04
N ALA A 15 -13.16 9.37 11.35
CA ALA A 15 -12.95 8.02 10.85
C ALA A 15 -11.82 7.94 9.82
N SER A 16 -11.71 8.91 8.90
CA SER A 16 -10.65 8.92 7.87
C SER A 16 -9.25 9.12 8.48
N ILE A 17 -9.14 9.96 9.52
CA ILE A 17 -7.90 10.15 10.29
C ILE A 17 -7.48 8.85 10.97
N LEU A 18 -8.41 8.20 11.70
CA LEU A 18 -8.13 6.93 12.38
C LEU A 18 -7.68 5.86 11.38
N ALA A 19 -8.38 5.73 10.25
CA ALA A 19 -8.04 4.78 9.19
C ALA A 19 -6.62 5.03 8.64
N LYS A 20 -6.28 6.30 8.36
CA LYS A 20 -4.96 6.68 7.84
C LYS A 20 -3.84 6.37 8.84
N VAL A 21 -4.00 6.77 10.10
CA VAL A 21 -2.99 6.55 11.14
C VAL A 21 -2.76 5.05 11.37
N CYS A 22 -3.84 4.26 11.42
CA CYS A 22 -3.75 2.81 11.56
C CYS A 22 -3.04 2.16 10.37
N ARG A 23 -3.41 2.52 9.14
CA ARG A 23 -2.77 2.01 7.92
C ARG A 23 -1.29 2.34 7.88
N ASP A 24 -0.90 3.57 8.22
CA ASP A 24 0.49 4.00 8.16
C ASP A 24 1.35 3.25 9.20
N ARG A 25 0.82 2.98 10.38
CA ARG A 25 1.46 2.14 11.40
C ARG A 25 1.64 0.71 10.91
N LEU A 26 0.64 0.13 10.26
CA LEU A 26 0.71 -1.22 9.70
C LEU A 26 1.79 -1.32 8.62
N MET A 27 1.90 -0.33 7.73
CA MET A 27 2.92 -0.31 6.67
C MET A 27 4.34 -0.23 7.24
N ARG A 28 4.55 0.51 8.34
CA ARG A 28 5.85 0.50 9.05
C ARG A 28 6.18 -0.87 9.65
N ARG A 29 5.18 -1.59 10.17
CA ARG A 29 5.38 -2.97 10.68
C ARG A 29 5.76 -3.92 9.54
N TRP A 30 5.08 -3.81 8.40
CA TRP A 30 5.42 -4.62 7.23
C TRP A 30 6.78 -4.29 6.64
N HIS A 31 7.21 -3.03 6.66
CA HIS A 31 8.57 -2.67 6.27
C HIS A 31 9.62 -3.41 7.11
N ARG A 32 9.42 -3.57 8.42
CA ARG A 32 10.34 -4.37 9.25
C ARG A 32 10.43 -5.83 8.80
N ARG A 33 9.33 -6.40 8.29
CA ARG A 33 9.29 -7.78 7.78
C ARG A 33 9.84 -7.90 6.36
N PHE A 34 9.62 -6.88 5.54
CA PHE A 34 9.98 -6.84 4.12
C PHE A 34 10.67 -5.50 3.79
N PRO A 35 11.91 -5.28 4.26
CA PRO A 35 12.57 -3.98 4.19
C PRO A 35 12.84 -3.52 2.76
N VAL A 36 13.08 -4.46 1.84
CA VAL A 36 13.41 -4.20 0.43
C VAL A 36 12.33 -3.41 -0.33
N TYR A 37 11.08 -3.43 0.14
CA TYR A 37 9.96 -2.77 -0.54
C TYR A 37 9.68 -1.36 -0.04
N GLY A 38 10.38 -0.81 0.96
CA GLY A 38 10.19 0.61 1.37
C GLY A 38 8.78 1.00 1.85
N PHE A 39 7.99 0.07 2.39
CA PHE A 39 6.60 0.33 2.81
C PHE A 39 6.43 1.46 3.83
N ASP A 40 7.46 1.75 4.63
CA ASP A 40 7.47 2.85 5.58
C ASP A 40 7.51 4.23 4.90
N GLN A 41 7.93 4.33 3.65
CA GLN A 41 7.97 5.57 2.88
C GLN A 41 6.66 5.77 2.10
N HIS A 42 6.33 4.85 1.20
CA HIS A 42 5.23 5.02 0.25
C HIS A 42 3.97 4.21 0.60
N LYS A 43 3.92 3.52 1.74
CA LYS A 43 2.70 2.88 2.26
C LYS A 43 2.05 1.89 1.28
N GLY A 44 2.83 1.27 0.41
CA GLY A 44 2.34 0.36 -0.63
C GLY A 44 1.75 1.01 -1.89
N TYR A 45 1.80 2.35 -2.02
CA TYR A 45 1.49 3.01 -3.30
C TYR A 45 2.53 2.64 -4.37
N PRO A 46 2.16 2.61 -5.66
CA PRO A 46 3.02 2.17 -6.77
C PRO A 46 3.99 3.28 -7.18
N THR A 47 4.88 3.68 -6.27
CA THR A 47 5.97 4.62 -6.60
C THR A 47 7.02 3.92 -7.46
N ARG A 48 7.86 4.70 -8.16
CA ARG A 48 8.98 4.17 -8.94
C ARG A 48 9.88 3.24 -8.10
N ALA A 49 10.16 3.61 -6.85
CA ALA A 49 10.93 2.78 -5.93
C ALA A 49 10.25 1.44 -5.63
N HIS A 50 8.94 1.45 -5.42
CA HIS A 50 8.18 0.24 -5.15
C HIS A 50 8.11 -0.70 -6.36
N ILE A 51 7.90 -0.15 -7.55
CA ILE A 51 7.87 -0.93 -8.80
C ILE A 51 9.26 -1.53 -9.07
N ALA A 52 10.34 -0.77 -8.83
CA ALA A 52 11.70 -1.29 -8.95
C ALA A 52 11.97 -2.45 -7.96
N ALA A 53 11.52 -2.32 -6.71
CA ALA A 53 11.64 -3.39 -5.72
C ALA A 53 10.83 -4.64 -6.11
N LEU A 54 9.63 -4.46 -6.66
CA LEU A 54 8.81 -5.56 -7.19
C LEU A 54 9.51 -6.29 -8.35
N ALA A 55 10.11 -5.54 -9.29
CA ALA A 55 10.85 -6.13 -10.39
C ALA A 55 12.11 -6.90 -9.93
N ALA A 56 12.80 -6.39 -8.90
CA ALA A 56 14.03 -6.99 -8.40
C ALA A 56 13.81 -8.20 -7.48
N HIS A 57 12.73 -8.20 -6.69
CA HIS A 57 12.51 -9.18 -5.62
C HIS A 57 11.23 -10.01 -5.77
N GLY A 58 10.42 -9.75 -6.80
CA GLY A 58 9.07 -10.29 -6.94
C GLY A 58 8.10 -9.73 -5.90
N PRO A 59 6.83 -10.17 -5.90
CA PRO A 59 5.86 -9.73 -4.90
C PRO A 59 5.88 -10.57 -3.61
N CYS A 60 5.85 -9.91 -2.45
CA CYS A 60 5.62 -10.55 -1.15
C CYS A 60 4.13 -10.81 -0.83
N PRO A 61 3.80 -11.61 0.22
CA PRO A 61 2.43 -12.04 0.53
C PRO A 61 1.38 -10.93 0.75
N ILE A 62 1.81 -9.71 1.09
CA ILE A 62 0.88 -8.59 1.32
C ILE A 62 0.54 -7.79 0.05
N HIS A 63 1.19 -8.10 -1.08
CA HIS A 63 0.85 -7.50 -2.36
C HIS A 63 -0.49 -8.02 -2.88
N ARG A 64 -1.26 -7.10 -3.46
CA ARG A 64 -2.52 -7.44 -4.12
C ARG A 64 -2.22 -8.00 -5.50
N ARG A 65 -2.33 -9.32 -5.64
CA ARG A 65 -1.95 -10.06 -6.86
C ARG A 65 -2.72 -9.65 -8.12
N THR A 66 -3.92 -9.10 -7.96
CA THR A 66 -4.76 -8.66 -9.09
C THR A 66 -4.40 -7.27 -9.62
N PHE A 67 -3.50 -6.54 -8.95
CA PHE A 67 -3.12 -5.19 -9.36
C PHE A 67 -2.04 -5.29 -10.44
N GLY A 68 -2.19 -4.53 -11.53
CA GLY A 68 -1.36 -4.61 -12.75
C GLY A 68 0.13 -4.86 -12.47
N PRO A 69 0.85 -3.95 -11.78
CA PRO A 69 2.29 -4.10 -11.55
C PRO A 69 2.68 -5.40 -10.83
N VAL A 70 1.81 -5.92 -9.96
CA VAL A 70 2.05 -7.16 -9.22
C VAL A 70 1.75 -8.37 -10.11
N ARG A 71 0.64 -8.33 -10.85
CA ARG A 71 0.24 -9.39 -11.78
C ARG A 71 1.31 -9.58 -12.86
N ASP A 72 1.81 -8.49 -13.43
CA ASP A 72 2.82 -8.52 -14.48
C ASP A 72 4.12 -9.20 -13.97
N CYS A 73 4.51 -8.99 -12.71
CA CYS A 73 5.64 -9.71 -12.10
C CYS A 73 5.38 -11.21 -11.88
N LEU A 74 4.13 -11.63 -11.71
CA LEU A 74 3.76 -13.04 -11.51
C LEU A 74 3.66 -13.79 -12.85
N GLU A 75 3.18 -13.12 -13.89
CA GLU A 75 3.06 -13.68 -15.25
C GLU A 75 4.44 -13.88 -15.90
N VAL A 76 5.39 -12.98 -15.67
CA VAL A 76 6.78 -13.13 -16.16
C VAL A 76 7.53 -14.30 -15.50
N ALA A 77 7.09 -14.74 -14.32
CA ALA A 77 7.70 -15.85 -13.59
C ALA A 77 7.10 -17.24 -13.93
N SER A 78 6.15 -17.29 -14.87
CA SER A 78 5.47 -18.51 -15.35
C SER A 78 6.01 -18.94 -16.71
#